data_AF-A0A6M8MTC0-F1
#
_entry.id   AF-A0A6M8MTC0-F1
#
_cell.length_a   1.000
_cell.length_b   1.000
_cell.length_c   1.000
_cell.angle_alpha   90.00
_cell.angle_beta   90.00
_cell.angle_gamma   90.00
#
_symmetry.space_group_name_H-M   'P 1'
#
loop_
_entity.id
_entity.type
_entity.pdbx_description
1 polymer ?
#
loop_
_entity_poly.entity_id
_entity_poly.type
_entity_poly.pdbx_seq_one_letter_code
_entity_poly.pdbx_strand_id
1 'polypeptide(L)'
;MSEVVNSSGGSARWYLIQTKPRQEARAAEHLQRQQFECYRPVKRGEKKRGSRAPAEEELFPGYLFIHMDQASDNWYPIRSTRGVARIVTFGGMPVPVQDALIEQIRQRLLAPPARVAFQEGETVRVTAEGFNDVEAIFLAADGDERAVILLNLLQREQKVTLPVSSLSRMQARA
;
A
#
# COMPACT_ATOMS: atom_id res chain seq x y z
N MET A 1 -45.15 -8.10 -3.41
CA MET A 1 -44.98 -6.95 -4.32
C MET A 1 -44.53 -5.77 -3.46
N SER A 2 -43.25 -5.47 -3.50
CA SER A 2 -42.68 -4.27 -2.87
C SER A 2 -41.66 -3.73 -3.85
N GLU A 3 -42.12 -2.77 -4.65
CA GLU A 3 -41.28 -1.88 -5.43
C GLU A 3 -40.46 -1.03 -4.47
N VAL A 4 -39.14 -1.13 -4.60
CA VAL A 4 -38.21 -0.10 -4.13
C VAL A 4 -37.61 0.54 -5.36
N VAL A 5 -38.26 1.63 -5.77
CA VAL A 5 -37.74 2.63 -6.71
C VAL A 5 -36.53 3.28 -6.06
N ASN A 6 -35.34 3.10 -6.64
CA ASN A 6 -34.18 3.94 -6.35
C ASN A 6 -33.52 4.34 -7.67
N SER A 7 -34.09 5.32 -8.34
CA SER A 7 -33.49 6.02 -9.48
C SER A 7 -32.88 7.33 -8.99
N SER A 8 -31.56 7.49 -9.20
CA SER A 8 -30.72 8.71 -9.25
C SER A 8 -29.50 8.68 -8.30
N GLY A 9 -28.46 7.94 -8.64
CA GLY A 9 -27.15 8.03 -7.99
C GLY A 9 -26.11 7.34 -8.87
N GLY A 10 -25.08 8.07 -9.32
CA GLY A 10 -24.19 7.63 -10.41
C GLY A 10 -23.69 6.20 -10.25
N SER A 11 -23.81 5.40 -11.32
CA SER A 11 -23.30 4.02 -11.39
C SER A 11 -21.78 3.93 -11.52
N ALA A 12 -21.08 5.05 -11.28
CA ALA A 12 -19.64 5.10 -11.25
C ALA A 12 -19.10 4.22 -10.13
N ARG A 13 -18.13 3.38 -10.50
CA ARG A 13 -17.45 2.44 -9.60
C ARG A 13 -15.97 2.46 -9.90
N TRP A 14 -15.18 2.08 -8.91
CA TRP A 14 -13.76 1.87 -9.11
C TRP A 14 -13.52 0.53 -9.81
N TYR A 15 -12.55 0.50 -10.71
CA TYR A 15 -12.10 -0.72 -11.38
C TYR A 15 -10.58 -0.76 -11.40
N LEU A 16 -10.05 -1.97 -11.55
CA LEU A 16 -8.62 -2.20 -11.54
C LEU A 16 -8.05 -2.30 -12.96
N ILE A 17 -7.03 -1.50 -13.23
CA ILE A 17 -6.28 -1.49 -14.49
C ILE A 17 -4.88 -2.02 -14.23
N GLN A 18 -4.47 -2.98 -15.04
CA GLN A 18 -3.09 -3.44 -15.08
C GLN A 18 -2.29 -2.57 -16.05
N THR A 19 -1.16 -2.06 -15.60
CA THR A 19 -0.23 -1.24 -16.39
C THR A 19 0.94 -2.06 -16.90
N LYS A 20 1.67 -1.51 -17.85
CA LYS A 20 2.99 -2.03 -18.24
C LYS A 20 3.98 -1.78 -17.10
N PRO A 21 4.99 -2.64 -16.92
CA PRO A 21 5.98 -2.47 -15.85
C PRO A 21 6.61 -1.08 -15.86
N ARG A 22 6.59 -0.38 -14.71
CA ARG A 22 7.19 0.96 -14.52
C ARG A 22 6.56 2.06 -15.38
N GLN A 23 5.33 1.86 -15.87
CA GLN A 23 4.58 2.86 -16.64
C GLN A 23 3.29 3.30 -15.94
N GLU A 24 3.17 3.07 -14.63
CA GLU A 24 2.03 3.42 -13.78
C GLU A 24 1.74 4.92 -13.85
N ALA A 25 2.77 5.75 -13.58
CA ALA A 25 2.67 7.21 -13.64
C ALA A 25 2.26 7.70 -15.04
N ARG A 26 2.82 7.10 -16.09
CA ARG A 26 2.49 7.43 -17.48
C ARG A 26 1.05 7.04 -17.83
N ALA A 27 0.61 5.85 -17.43
CA ALA A 27 -0.74 5.38 -17.67
C ALA A 27 -1.75 6.31 -16.99
N ALA A 28 -1.51 6.64 -15.72
CA ALA A 28 -2.33 7.59 -14.97
C ALA A 28 -2.43 8.95 -15.68
N GLU A 29 -1.29 9.54 -16.08
CA GLU A 29 -1.26 10.81 -16.80
C GLU A 29 -2.09 10.80 -18.09
N HIS A 30 -1.94 9.75 -18.91
CA HIS A 30 -2.70 9.64 -20.16
C HIS A 30 -4.20 9.37 -19.93
N LEU A 31 -4.57 8.65 -18.85
CA LEU A 31 -5.97 8.45 -18.47
C LEU A 31 -6.60 9.75 -17.96
N GLN A 32 -5.88 10.53 -17.14
CA GLN A 32 -6.33 11.85 -16.67
C GLN A 32 -6.53 12.83 -17.82
N ARG A 33 -5.64 12.82 -18.82
CA ARG A 33 -5.82 13.64 -20.04
C ARG A 33 -7.07 13.27 -20.82
N GLN A 34 -7.52 12.02 -20.75
CA GLN A 34 -8.78 11.53 -21.31
C GLN A 34 -9.99 11.81 -20.41
N GLN A 35 -9.82 12.60 -19.34
CA GLN A 35 -10.85 12.95 -18.36
C GLN A 35 -11.33 11.76 -17.50
N PHE A 36 -10.56 10.67 -17.43
CA PHE A 36 -10.84 9.60 -16.47
C PHE A 36 -10.28 9.95 -15.10
N GLU A 37 -11.09 9.75 -14.06
CA GLU A 37 -10.62 9.80 -12.68
C GLU A 37 -9.81 8.54 -12.38
N CYS A 38 -8.55 8.71 -11.95
CA CYS A 38 -7.68 7.60 -11.59
C CYS A 38 -7.05 7.79 -10.22
N TYR A 39 -6.85 6.67 -9.52
CA TYR A 39 -6.17 6.64 -8.25
C TYR A 39 -4.98 5.67 -8.30
N ARG A 40 -3.81 6.21 -7.99
CA ARG A 40 -2.53 5.50 -7.91
C ARG A 40 -2.02 5.60 -6.47
N PRO A 41 -2.05 4.51 -5.68
CA PRO A 41 -1.57 4.55 -4.30
C PRO A 41 -0.03 4.53 -4.25
N VAL A 42 0.58 5.65 -3.88
CA VAL A 42 2.05 5.84 -3.86
C VAL A 42 2.51 6.15 -2.46
N LYS A 43 3.47 5.36 -1.96
CA LYS A 43 4.17 5.64 -0.72
C LYS A 43 5.39 6.52 -1.01
N ARG A 44 5.51 7.64 -0.31
CA ARG A 44 6.75 8.44 -0.36
C ARG A 44 7.77 7.80 0.57
N GLY A 45 8.80 7.19 0.00
CA GLY A 45 9.95 6.68 0.73
C GLY A 45 10.90 7.78 1.16
N GLU A 46 11.83 7.41 2.03
CA GLU A 46 12.88 8.29 2.52
C GLU A 46 13.78 8.78 1.36
N LYS A 47 14.24 10.03 1.48
CA LYS A 47 15.08 10.66 0.48
C LYS A 47 16.46 9.98 0.50
N LYS A 48 16.75 9.13 -0.50
CA LYS A 48 18.10 8.59 -0.69
C LYS A 48 19.11 9.75 -0.80
N ARG A 49 20.20 9.68 -0.01
CA ARG A 49 21.26 10.69 0.05
C ARG A 49 21.84 10.89 -1.37
N GLY A 50 21.56 12.06 -1.97
CA GLY A 50 21.99 12.41 -3.34
C GLY A 50 20.86 12.52 -4.38
N SER A 51 19.63 12.09 -4.09
CA SER A 51 18.49 12.25 -5.01
C SER A 51 17.75 13.58 -4.76
N ARG A 52 17.36 14.27 -5.83
CA ARG A 52 16.60 15.54 -5.75
C ARG A 52 15.16 15.34 -5.26
N ALA A 53 14.59 14.15 -5.45
CA ALA A 53 13.22 13.80 -5.05
C ALA A 53 13.20 12.60 -4.07
N PRO A 54 12.25 12.56 -3.12
CA PRO A 54 11.97 11.34 -2.35
C PRO A 54 11.63 10.19 -3.31
N ALA A 55 12.04 8.97 -2.95
CA ALA A 55 11.70 7.81 -3.77
C ALA A 55 10.19 7.57 -3.69
N GLU A 56 9.48 7.67 -4.81
CA GLU A 56 8.07 7.23 -4.88
C GLU A 56 8.06 5.72 -5.10
N GLU A 57 7.45 4.98 -4.19
CA GLU A 57 7.23 3.54 -4.29
C GLU A 57 5.74 3.27 -4.47
N GLU A 58 5.39 2.55 -5.53
CA GLU A 58 4.00 2.14 -5.79
C GLU A 58 3.59 1.10 -4.75
N LEU A 59 2.47 1.29 -4.05
CA LEU A 59 1.94 0.25 -3.15
C LEU A 59 1.47 -0.98 -3.92
N PHE A 60 1.02 -0.79 -5.17
CA PHE A 60 0.58 -1.85 -6.06
C PHE A 60 1.30 -1.73 -7.41
N PRO A 61 2.56 -2.19 -7.50
CA PRO A 61 3.32 -2.13 -8.75
C PRO A 61 2.57 -2.82 -9.89
N GLY A 62 2.47 -2.18 -11.05
CA GLY A 62 1.74 -2.69 -12.20
C GLY A 62 0.22 -2.50 -12.16
N TYR A 63 -0.33 -1.79 -11.18
CA TYR A 63 -1.77 -1.57 -11.05
C TYR A 63 -2.14 -0.12 -10.75
N LEU A 64 -3.31 0.30 -11.25
CA LEU A 64 -3.97 1.55 -10.87
C LEU A 64 -5.48 1.36 -10.82
N PHE A 65 -6.16 2.25 -10.10
CA PHE A 65 -7.61 2.27 -10.02
C PHE A 65 -8.17 3.35 -10.95
N ILE A 66 -9.29 3.08 -11.60
CA ILE A 66 -10.04 4.02 -12.43
C ILE A 66 -11.48 4.10 -11.94
N HIS A 67 -12.03 5.30 -11.81
CA HIS A 67 -13.41 5.53 -11.43
C HIS A 67 -14.20 5.87 -12.68
N MET A 68 -15.18 5.03 -13.00
CA MET A 68 -16.00 5.19 -14.21
C MET A 68 -17.35 4.50 -14.06
N ASP A 69 -18.32 4.96 -14.83
CA ASP A 69 -19.65 4.36 -14.91
C ASP A 69 -19.71 3.37 -16.07
N GLN A 70 -20.02 2.11 -15.78
CA GLN A 70 -20.07 1.06 -16.79
C GLN A 70 -21.16 1.29 -17.86
N ALA A 71 -22.22 2.03 -17.53
CA ALA A 71 -23.34 2.30 -18.43
C ALA A 71 -23.11 3.51 -19.34
N SER A 72 -22.45 4.56 -18.86
CA SER A 72 -22.21 5.78 -19.64
C SER A 72 -20.81 5.85 -20.27
N ASP A 73 -19.81 5.23 -19.65
CA ASP A 73 -18.42 5.41 -20.06
C ASP A 73 -17.92 4.28 -20.96
N ASN A 74 -17.04 4.65 -21.89
CA ASN A 74 -16.48 3.71 -22.86
C ASN A 74 -15.17 3.11 -22.34
N TRP A 75 -15.07 1.77 -22.34
CA TRP A 75 -13.86 1.02 -21.99
C TRP A 75 -12.80 1.02 -23.10
N TYR A 76 -13.18 1.32 -24.34
CA TYR A 76 -12.30 1.23 -25.50
C TYR A 76 -11.10 2.19 -25.43
N PRO A 77 -11.25 3.48 -25.07
CA PRO A 77 -10.12 4.40 -24.93
C PRO A 77 -9.07 3.92 -23.92
N ILE A 78 -9.50 3.33 -22.81
CA ILE A 78 -8.63 2.79 -21.74
C ILE A 78 -7.70 1.72 -22.29
N ARG A 79 -8.23 0.80 -23.13
CA ARG A 79 -7.43 -0.28 -23.76
C ARG A 79 -6.35 0.24 -24.71
N SER A 80 -6.62 1.37 -25.38
CA SER A 80 -5.65 2.02 -26.28
C SER A 80 -4.69 2.99 -25.57
N THR A 81 -4.85 3.17 -24.25
CA THR A 81 -4.07 4.15 -23.50
C THR A 81 -2.62 3.71 -23.31
N ARG A 82 -1.68 4.64 -23.54
CA ARG A 82 -0.26 4.36 -23.41
C ARG A 82 0.11 4.09 -21.94
N GLY A 83 0.72 2.94 -21.68
CA GLY A 83 1.09 2.49 -20.35
C GLY A 83 0.07 1.53 -19.73
N VAL A 84 -1.13 1.40 -20.30
CA VAL A 84 -2.10 0.37 -19.93
C VAL A 84 -1.72 -0.96 -20.61
N ALA A 85 -1.80 -2.06 -19.86
CA ALA A 85 -1.66 -3.41 -20.37
C ALA A 85 -3.03 -4.03 -20.61
N ARG A 86 -3.91 -4.02 -19.60
CA ARG A 86 -5.28 -4.56 -19.69
C ARG A 86 -6.15 -4.08 -18.54
N ILE A 87 -7.45 -4.21 -18.72
CA ILE A 87 -8.44 -4.11 -17.63
C ILE A 87 -8.44 -5.45 -16.89
N VAL A 88 -8.49 -5.43 -15.56
CA VAL A 88 -8.61 -6.65 -14.76
C VAL A 88 -10.05 -7.11 -14.81
N THR A 89 -10.25 -8.34 -15.25
CA THR A 89 -11.56 -8.94 -15.46
C THR A 89 -11.59 -10.34 -14.85
N PHE A 90 -12.75 -10.71 -14.29
CA PHE A 90 -13.03 -12.06 -13.83
C PHE A 90 -14.25 -12.58 -14.60
N GLY A 91 -14.15 -13.76 -15.19
CA GLY A 91 -15.22 -14.29 -16.05
C GLY A 91 -15.54 -13.41 -17.27
N GLY A 92 -14.56 -12.62 -17.74
CA GLY A 92 -14.73 -11.70 -18.87
C GLY A 92 -15.29 -10.32 -18.53
N MET A 93 -15.73 -10.10 -17.29
CA MET A 93 -16.32 -8.83 -16.84
C MET A 93 -15.36 -8.06 -15.92
N PRO A 94 -15.24 -6.71 -16.06
CA PRO A 94 -14.53 -5.88 -15.08
C PRO A 94 -15.17 -6.03 -13.71
N VAL A 95 -14.35 -6.25 -12.67
CA VAL A 95 -14.85 -6.38 -11.30
C VAL A 95 -14.76 -5.02 -10.60
N PRO A 96 -15.88 -4.53 -10.04
CA PRO A 96 -15.87 -3.28 -9.31
C PRO A 96 -15.15 -3.44 -7.96
N VAL A 97 -14.40 -2.42 -7.61
CA VAL A 97 -13.76 -2.23 -6.31
C VAL A 97 -14.66 -1.32 -5.48
N GLN A 98 -14.87 -1.67 -4.21
CA GLN A 98 -15.69 -0.89 -3.30
C GLN A 98 -15.02 0.45 -2.97
N ASP A 99 -15.78 1.54 -2.97
CA ASP A 99 -15.30 2.87 -2.59
C ASP A 99 -14.67 2.88 -1.19
N ALA A 100 -15.28 2.14 -0.25
CA ALA A 100 -14.77 1.98 1.10
C ALA A 100 -13.32 1.44 1.14
N LEU A 101 -12.95 0.55 0.21
CA LEU A 101 -11.59 0.03 0.14
C LEU A 101 -10.61 1.11 -0.37
N ILE A 102 -11.01 1.88 -1.38
CA ILE A 102 -10.20 2.99 -1.90
C ILE A 102 -9.95 4.03 -0.81
N GLU A 103 -10.99 4.37 -0.05
CA GLU A 103 -10.88 5.29 1.08
C GLU A 103 -10.00 4.74 2.21
N GLN A 104 -10.09 3.45 2.54
CA GLN A 104 -9.18 2.82 3.51
C GLN A 104 -7.71 2.89 3.05
N ILE A 105 -7.44 2.68 1.76
CA ILE A 105 -6.09 2.80 1.19
C ILE A 105 -5.62 4.26 1.29
N ARG A 106 -6.47 5.24 0.95
CA ARG A 106 -6.18 6.68 1.08
C ARG A 106 -5.85 7.05 2.53
N GLN A 107 -6.66 6.61 3.48
CA GLN A 107 -6.47 6.89 4.91
C GLN A 107 -5.16 6.28 5.43
N ARG A 108 -4.83 5.04 5.05
CA ARG A 108 -3.56 4.40 5.44
C ARG A 108 -2.34 5.11 4.87
N LEU A 109 -2.44 5.68 3.67
CA LEU A 109 -1.37 6.45 3.04
C LEU A 109 -1.20 7.85 3.62
N LEU A 110 -2.29 8.46 4.08
CA LEU A 110 -2.29 9.76 4.75
C LEU A 110 -1.86 9.66 6.21
N ALA A 111 -2.11 8.52 6.85
CA ALA A 111 -1.63 8.26 8.19
C ALA A 111 -0.10 8.42 8.20
N PRO A 112 0.46 9.18 9.15
CA PRO A 112 1.91 9.24 9.30
C PRO A 112 2.43 7.81 9.42
N PRO A 113 3.55 7.46 8.76
CA PRO A 113 4.17 6.16 8.99
C PRO A 113 4.27 6.03 10.50
N ALA A 114 3.82 4.90 11.05
CA ALA A 114 3.94 4.62 12.46
C ALA A 114 5.43 4.73 12.76
N ARG A 115 5.87 5.90 13.22
CA ARG A 115 7.25 6.17 13.56
C ARG A 115 7.45 5.33 14.77
N VAL A 116 7.92 4.13 14.53
CA VAL A 116 8.26 3.27 15.62
C VAL A 116 9.53 3.86 16.18
N ALA A 117 9.34 4.65 17.24
CA ALA A 117 10.36 5.43 17.90
C ALA A 117 11.23 4.54 18.79
N PHE A 118 11.70 3.40 18.27
CA PHE A 118 12.74 2.63 18.93
C PHE A 118 14.09 3.27 18.62
N GLN A 119 14.90 3.45 19.65
CA GLN A 119 16.28 3.92 19.49
C GLN A 119 17.21 2.74 19.33
N GLU A 120 18.28 2.89 18.54
CA GLU A 120 19.36 1.91 18.49
C GLU A 120 19.91 1.66 19.91
N GLY A 121 20.02 0.40 20.29
CA GLY A 121 20.41 -0.03 21.63
C GLY A 121 19.26 -0.17 22.62
N GLU A 122 18.02 0.16 22.24
CA GLU A 122 16.85 0.02 23.11
C GLU A 122 16.44 -1.45 23.29
N THR A 123 16.12 -1.84 24.51
CA THR A 123 15.58 -3.18 24.81
C THR A 123 14.11 -3.25 24.40
N VAL A 124 13.82 -4.15 23.46
CA VAL A 124 12.49 -4.42 22.93
C VAL A 124 12.11 -5.87 23.18
N ARG A 125 10.82 -6.12 23.29
CA ARG A 125 10.24 -7.43 23.54
C ARG A 125 9.51 -7.90 22.28
N VAL A 126 9.87 -9.08 21.81
CA VAL A 126 9.30 -9.70 20.62
C VAL A 126 7.99 -10.40 20.99
N THR A 127 6.91 -10.04 20.29
CA THR A 127 5.57 -10.63 20.44
C THR A 127 5.13 -11.43 19.21
N ALA A 128 6.07 -11.75 18.32
CA ALA A 128 5.81 -12.54 17.10
C ALA A 128 5.47 -14.00 17.45
N GLU A 129 4.53 -14.59 16.71
CA GLU A 129 4.22 -16.02 16.82
C GLU A 129 5.47 -16.87 16.55
N GLY A 130 5.83 -17.72 17.52
CA GLY A 130 7.06 -18.53 17.48
C GLY A 130 8.22 -18.00 18.32
N PHE A 131 8.17 -16.72 18.74
CA PHE A 131 9.13 -16.09 19.66
C PHE A 131 8.35 -15.39 20.77
N ASN A 132 7.68 -16.18 21.62
CA ASN A 132 6.85 -15.63 22.69
C ASN A 132 7.73 -15.01 23.79
N ASP A 133 7.64 -13.69 23.93
CA ASP A 133 8.21 -12.91 25.04
C ASP A 133 9.74 -12.89 25.12
N VAL A 134 10.42 -12.98 23.97
CA VAL A 134 11.88 -12.93 23.92
C VAL A 134 12.36 -11.48 23.99
N GLU A 135 13.31 -11.22 24.89
CA GLU A 135 14.01 -9.94 24.99
C GLU A 135 15.06 -9.81 23.88
N ALA A 136 15.11 -8.65 23.26
CA ALA A 136 16.04 -8.34 22.20
C ALA A 136 16.48 -6.87 22.23
N ILE A 137 17.59 -6.57 21.58
CA ILE A 137 18.09 -5.20 21.44
C ILE A 137 17.74 -4.70 20.04
N PHE A 138 17.08 -3.56 19.94
CA PHE A 138 16.82 -2.92 18.65
C PHE A 138 18.14 -2.39 18.06
N LEU A 139 18.50 -2.85 16.86
CA LEU A 139 19.71 -2.40 16.17
C LEU A 139 19.36 -1.26 15.20
N ALA A 140 18.45 -1.51 14.27
CA ALA A 140 18.10 -0.53 13.25
C ALA A 140 16.72 -0.81 12.64
N ALA A 141 16.08 0.21 12.10
CA ALA A 141 14.93 0.04 11.22
C ALA A 141 15.40 -0.38 9.81
N ASP A 142 14.74 -1.37 9.22
CA ASP A 142 14.91 -1.79 7.81
C ASP A 142 13.68 -1.35 7.00
N GLY A 143 13.61 -0.05 6.72
CA GLY A 143 12.44 0.62 6.17
C GLY A 143 11.41 0.99 7.25
N ASP A 144 10.17 1.24 6.85
CA ASP A 144 9.11 1.68 7.78
C ASP A 144 8.45 0.55 8.57
N GLU A 145 8.50 -0.69 8.05
CA GLU A 145 7.69 -1.80 8.56
C GLU A 145 8.51 -2.95 9.14
N ARG A 146 9.84 -2.96 8.97
CA ARG A 146 10.71 -4.00 9.51
C ARG A 146 11.78 -3.41 10.43
N ALA A 147 12.11 -4.16 11.47
CA ALA A 147 13.16 -3.86 12.41
C ALA A 147 14.19 -4.99 12.39
N VAL A 148 15.46 -4.62 12.47
CA VAL A 148 16.57 -5.52 12.75
C VAL A 148 16.83 -5.47 14.25
N ILE A 149 16.77 -6.63 14.90
CA ILE A 149 17.02 -6.77 16.33
C ILE A 149 18.10 -7.81 16.58
N LEU A 150 18.71 -7.74 17.75
CA LEU A 150 19.65 -8.71 18.28
C LEU A 150 18.96 -9.54 19.36
N LEU A 151 18.70 -10.81 19.09
CA LEU A 151 18.27 -11.78 20.10
C LEU A 151 19.49 -12.44 20.72
N ASN A 152 19.43 -12.68 22.03
CA ASN A 152 20.36 -13.60 22.69
C ASN A 152 19.64 -14.94 22.93
N LEU A 153 19.99 -15.95 22.15
CA LEU A 153 19.39 -17.29 22.23
C LEU A 153 20.49 -18.32 22.45
N LEU A 154 20.36 -19.15 23.50
CA LEU A 154 21.31 -20.22 23.81
C LEU A 154 22.78 -19.74 23.91
N GLN A 155 22.99 -18.59 24.57
CA GLN A 155 24.32 -17.94 24.70
C GLN A 155 24.96 -17.53 23.35
N ARG A 156 24.16 -17.38 22.30
CA ARG A 156 24.59 -16.87 20.99
C ARG A 156 23.74 -15.67 20.61
N GLU A 157 24.42 -14.63 20.12
CA GLU A 157 23.76 -13.46 19.57
C GLU A 157 23.32 -13.74 18.13
N GLN A 158 22.04 -13.58 17.84
CA GLN A 158 21.46 -13.78 16.52
C GLN A 158 20.74 -12.51 16.06
N LYS A 159 21.12 -12.02 14.88
CA LYS A 159 20.43 -10.92 14.22
C LYS A 159 19.19 -11.46 13.52
N VAL A 160 18.03 -10.88 13.81
CA VAL A 160 16.75 -11.27 13.24
C VAL A 160 16.04 -10.03 12.69
N THR A 161 15.44 -10.17 11.51
CA THR A 161 14.60 -9.13 10.89
C THR A 161 13.15 -9.53 11.01
N LEU A 162 12.32 -8.66 11.60
CA LEU A 162 10.90 -8.93 11.83
C LEU A 162 10.07 -7.66 11.65
N PRO A 163 8.75 -7.79 11.47
CA PRO A 163 7.85 -6.64 11.40
C PRO A 163 7.90 -5.84 12.70
N VAL A 164 7.94 -4.52 12.57
CA VAL A 164 8.00 -3.63 13.74
C VAL A 164 6.72 -3.71 14.58
N SER A 165 5.59 -4.10 13.98
CA SER A 165 4.34 -4.40 14.68
C SER A 165 4.44 -5.55 15.68
N SER A 166 5.45 -6.41 15.55
CA SER A 166 5.72 -7.54 16.46
C SER A 166 6.71 -7.18 17.58
N LEU A 167 7.00 -5.89 17.75
CA LEU A 167 7.87 -5.36 18.81
C LEU A 167 7.08 -4.53 19.80
N SER A 168 7.38 -4.72 21.08
CA SER A 168 6.85 -3.93 22.19
C SER A 168 7.98 -3.29 22.98
N ARG A 169 7.79 -2.04 23.43
CA ARG A 169 8.74 -1.32 24.28
C ARG A 169 8.74 -1.96 25.67
N MET A 170 9.89 -2.43 26.15
CA MET A 170 10.04 -2.73 27.56
C MET A 170 10.29 -1.42 28.30
N GLN A 171 9.35 -0.98 29.12
CA GLN A 171 9.64 0.07 30.09
C GLN A 171 10.64 -0.50 31.10
N ALA A 172 11.82 0.13 31.18
CA ALA A 172 12.74 -0.14 32.28
C ALA A 172 12.04 0.23 33.59
N ARG A 173 11.75 -0.79 34.42
CA ARG A 173 11.40 -0.57 35.82
C ARG A 173 12.64 0.02 36.50
N ALA A 174 12.50 1.25 37.00
CA ALA A 174 13.39 1.81 38.01
C ALA A 174 13.21 1.07 39.36
#